data_AF-A0A2N2GGI1-F1
#
_entry.id   AF-A0A2N2GGI1-F1
#
_cell.length_a   1.000
_cell.length_b   1.000
_cell.length_c   1.000
_cell.angle_alpha   90.00
_cell.angle_beta   90.00
_cell.angle_gamma   90.00
#
_symmetry.space_group_name_H-M   'P 1'
#
loop_
_entity.id
_entity.type
_entity.pdbx_description
1 polymer ?
#
loop_
_entity_poly.entity_id
_entity_poly.type
_entity_poly.pdbx_seq_one_letter_code
_entity_poly.pdbx_strand_id
1 'polypeptide(L)'
;MVPEVLHLTPENVRGLVRRADLVMDATDNFETRYLLNDACVEAGIPWIYGGVLGMEGTVMPVAPDAGPCFRCLIPTAPDASKLPTIAEVGVLSTTVTTIASQQVTLALRALVNPDDQDCAVRVLDVWAGFLRRIPLRRNPDCPCCGHREFPFLAGPAAPDFTIMWARNAVMFHLRPDAATHVAWTRAILAAGGSHPNDGVWEVTAPGDAQRGPHTIMLFADGRVLVTDTRDPDLARSMWLQVLT
;
A
#
# COMPACT_ATOMS: atom_id res chain seq x y z
N MET A 1 -24.02 0.41 -3.04
CA MET A 1 -22.79 1.20 -3.16
C MET A 1 -22.03 0.65 -4.36
N VAL A 2 -21.62 1.50 -5.30
CA VAL A 2 -20.82 1.08 -6.46
C VAL A 2 -19.35 1.14 -6.04
N PRO A 3 -18.52 0.11 -6.30
CA PRO A 3 -17.10 0.17 -5.99
C PRO A 3 -16.42 1.29 -6.78
N GLU A 4 -15.62 2.10 -6.10
CA GLU A 4 -14.76 3.12 -6.73
C GLU A 4 -13.36 2.53 -6.95
N VAL A 5 -12.93 2.45 -8.22
CA VAL A 5 -11.59 1.96 -8.57
C VAL A 5 -10.67 3.17 -8.75
N LEU A 6 -9.93 3.51 -7.70
CA LEU A 6 -9.07 4.69 -7.65
C LEU A 6 -7.75 4.37 -6.96
N HIS A 7 -6.66 5.03 -7.37
CA HIS A 7 -5.42 5.05 -6.59
C HIS A 7 -5.53 6.09 -5.48
N LEU A 8 -5.12 5.75 -4.26
CA LEU A 8 -5.18 6.68 -3.13
C LEU A 8 -4.04 7.69 -3.23
N THR A 9 -4.36 8.98 -3.18
CA THR A 9 -3.40 10.08 -3.38
C THR A 9 -3.66 11.21 -2.37
N PRO A 10 -2.69 12.10 -2.13
CA PRO A 10 -2.90 13.29 -1.30
C PRO A 10 -4.09 14.15 -1.76
N GLU A 11 -4.38 14.17 -3.06
CA GLU A 11 -5.48 14.95 -3.64
C GLU A 11 -6.85 14.39 -3.30
N ASN A 12 -7.00 13.05 -3.26
CA ASN A 12 -8.31 12.41 -3.11
C ASN A 12 -8.58 11.86 -1.70
N VAL A 13 -7.54 11.54 -0.92
CA VAL A 13 -7.69 10.82 0.36
C VAL A 13 -8.61 11.56 1.32
N ARG A 14 -8.50 12.89 1.41
CA ARG A 14 -9.34 13.71 2.29
C ARG A 14 -10.82 13.62 1.94
N GLY A 15 -11.14 13.61 0.65
CA GLY A 15 -12.52 13.49 0.18
C GLY A 15 -13.11 12.11 0.47
N LEU A 16 -12.28 11.06 0.32
CA LEU A 16 -12.69 9.68 0.57
C LEU A 16 -12.88 9.40 2.06
N VAL A 17 -11.91 9.78 2.91
CA VAL A 17 -11.94 9.52 4.36
C VAL A 17 -13.14 10.21 5.02
N ARG A 18 -13.47 11.45 4.65
CA ARG A 18 -14.61 12.18 5.22
C ARG A 18 -15.99 11.59 4.90
N ARG A 19 -16.06 10.66 3.94
CA ARG A 19 -17.31 9.97 3.56
C ARG A 19 -17.51 8.66 4.33
N ALA A 20 -16.55 8.25 5.15
CA ALA A 20 -16.55 6.98 5.85
C ALA A 20 -16.67 7.18 7.36
N ASP A 21 -17.40 6.29 8.03
CA ASP A 21 -17.44 6.23 9.50
C ASP A 21 -16.19 5.52 10.07
N LEU A 22 -15.60 4.63 9.28
CA LEU A 22 -14.38 3.89 9.60
C LEU A 22 -13.68 3.45 8.32
N VAL A 23 -12.35 3.41 8.35
CA VAL A 23 -11.50 3.00 7.23
C VAL A 23 -10.82 1.65 7.50
N MET A 24 -10.73 0.80 6.47
CA MET A 24 -10.07 -0.49 6.53
C MET A 24 -8.83 -0.48 5.64
N ASP A 25 -7.65 -0.76 6.20
CA ASP A 25 -6.41 -0.83 5.42
C ASP A 25 -6.12 -2.25 4.96
N ALA A 26 -6.04 -2.44 3.64
CA ALA A 26 -5.58 -3.66 3.00
C ALA A 26 -4.45 -3.38 1.99
N THR A 27 -3.69 -2.30 2.23
CA THR A 27 -2.62 -1.84 1.34
C THR A 27 -1.30 -2.54 1.67
N ASP A 28 -0.38 -2.53 0.71
CA ASP A 28 0.87 -3.29 0.76
C ASP A 28 2.14 -2.42 0.81
N ASN A 29 1.98 -1.11 1.02
CA ASN A 29 3.10 -0.17 1.06
C ASN A 29 2.95 0.86 2.19
N PHE A 30 4.09 1.26 2.75
CA PHE A 30 4.13 2.18 3.90
C PHE A 30 3.64 3.58 3.55
N GLU A 31 3.92 4.06 2.34
CA GLU A 31 3.53 5.41 1.90
C GLU A 31 2.01 5.60 1.97
N THR A 32 1.25 4.66 1.42
CA THR A 32 -0.22 4.69 1.47
C THR A 32 -0.71 4.59 2.91
N ARG A 33 -0.05 3.80 3.77
CA ARG A 33 -0.39 3.70 5.20
C ARG A 33 -0.13 5.00 5.96
N TYR A 34 0.96 5.70 5.67
CA TYR A 34 1.24 7.01 6.25
C TYR A 34 0.27 8.08 5.75
N LEU A 35 -0.05 8.07 4.45
CA LEU A 35 -1.07 8.92 3.86
C LEU A 35 -2.44 8.72 4.52
N LEU A 36 -2.86 7.45 4.66
CA LEU A 36 -4.11 7.07 5.30
C LEU A 36 -4.13 7.47 6.77
N ASN A 37 -3.03 7.23 7.49
CA ASN A 37 -2.88 7.62 8.89
C ASN A 37 -3.01 9.13 9.06
N ASP A 38 -2.29 9.92 8.27
CA ASP A 38 -2.31 11.37 8.36
C ASP A 38 -3.72 11.90 8.03
N ALA A 39 -4.40 11.37 7.00
CA ALA A 39 -5.76 11.74 6.64
C ALA A 39 -6.80 11.38 7.73
N CYS A 40 -6.72 10.17 8.28
CA CYS A 40 -7.64 9.69 9.31
C CYS A 40 -7.47 10.45 10.63
N VAL A 41 -6.22 10.72 11.03
CA VAL A 41 -5.93 11.53 12.23
C VAL A 41 -6.32 12.99 12.03
N GLU A 42 -6.12 13.56 10.83
CA GLU A 42 -6.60 14.92 10.50
C GLU A 42 -8.11 15.01 10.64
N ALA A 43 -8.84 14.04 10.10
CA ALA A 43 -10.30 14.02 10.05
C ALA A 43 -11.00 13.48 11.32
N GLY A 44 -10.26 12.87 12.25
CA GLY A 44 -10.83 12.22 13.43
C GLY A 44 -11.57 10.90 13.13
N ILE A 45 -11.27 10.26 11.99
CA ILE A 45 -11.94 9.03 11.55
C ILE A 45 -11.12 7.80 11.99
N PRO A 46 -11.71 6.82 12.69
CA PRO A 46 -11.00 5.61 13.09
C PRO A 46 -10.65 4.75 11.88
N TRP A 47 -9.55 4.00 11.97
CA TRP A 47 -9.18 3.05 10.93
C TRP A 47 -8.47 1.82 11.49
N ILE A 48 -8.52 0.71 10.75
CA ILE A 48 -7.93 -0.55 11.18
C ILE A 48 -6.77 -0.92 10.27
N TYR A 49 -5.55 -0.86 10.81
CA TYR A 49 -4.34 -1.33 10.15
C TYR A 49 -4.31 -2.86 10.07
N GLY A 50 -3.94 -3.38 8.90
CA GLY A 50 -3.66 -4.79 8.66
C GLY A 50 -2.39 -4.98 7.85
N GLY A 51 -1.54 -5.92 8.25
CA GLY A 51 -0.33 -6.28 7.52
C GLY A 51 -0.06 -7.78 7.61
N VAL A 52 0.49 -8.35 6.54
CA VAL A 52 0.81 -9.79 6.44
C VAL A 52 2.16 -9.95 5.75
N LEU A 53 2.99 -10.85 6.27
CA LEU A 53 4.24 -11.28 5.64
C LEU A 53 4.53 -12.74 6.03
N GLY A 54 4.63 -13.63 5.04
CA GLY A 54 4.79 -15.06 5.31
C GLY A 54 3.61 -15.66 6.07
N MET A 55 3.91 -16.17 7.27
CA MET A 55 2.95 -16.81 8.18
C MET A 55 2.50 -15.85 9.30
N GLU A 56 3.16 -14.70 9.41
CA GLU A 56 2.89 -13.69 10.42
C GLU A 56 2.00 -12.58 9.89
N GLY A 57 1.17 -12.04 10.77
CA GLY A 57 0.32 -10.91 10.48
C GLY A 57 0.16 -9.99 11.67
N THR A 58 -0.16 -8.73 11.39
CA THR A 58 -0.32 -7.68 12.39
C THR A 58 -1.62 -6.96 12.16
N VAL A 59 -2.34 -6.66 13.23
CA VAL A 59 -3.55 -5.84 13.20
C VAL A 59 -3.58 -4.86 14.35
N MET A 60 -3.98 -3.61 14.08
CA MET A 60 -4.08 -2.56 15.09
C MET A 60 -5.24 -1.63 14.77
N PRO A 61 -6.19 -1.41 15.69
CA PRO A 61 -7.14 -0.32 15.55
C PRO A 61 -6.43 1.00 15.87
N VAL A 62 -6.66 2.01 15.04
CA VAL A 62 -6.21 3.38 15.27
C VAL A 62 -7.45 4.22 15.52
N ALA A 63 -7.54 4.76 16.72
CA ALA A 63 -8.58 5.70 17.11
C ALA A 63 -7.94 7.08 17.32
N PRO A 64 -8.14 8.01 16.37
CA PRO A 64 -7.66 9.38 16.50
C PRO A 64 -8.07 10.01 17.84
N ASP A 65 -7.18 10.82 18.41
CA ASP A 65 -7.30 11.53 19.68
C ASP A 65 -7.42 10.67 20.96
N ALA A 66 -7.94 9.44 20.87
CA ALA A 66 -8.14 8.54 22.00
C ALA A 66 -7.01 7.50 22.18
N GLY A 67 -6.21 7.24 21.14
CA GLY A 67 -5.17 6.22 21.17
C GLY A 67 -3.88 6.57 20.42
N PRO A 68 -2.93 5.61 20.35
CA PRO A 68 -1.75 5.73 19.47
C PRO A 68 -2.16 5.70 18.00
N CYS A 69 -1.46 6.46 17.16
CA CYS A 69 -1.60 6.36 15.70
C CYS A 69 -0.59 5.37 15.12
N PHE A 70 -0.64 5.13 13.81
CA PHE A 70 0.31 4.24 13.13
C PHE A 70 1.77 4.69 13.30
N ARG A 71 2.04 6.00 13.34
CA ARG A 71 3.39 6.52 13.64
C ARG A 71 3.84 6.25 15.08
N CYS A 72 2.94 6.03 16.03
CA CYS A 72 3.35 5.58 17.36
C CYS A 72 3.85 4.13 17.34
N LEU A 73 3.36 3.31 16.41
CA LEU A 73 3.85 1.95 16.20
C LEU A 73 5.12 1.94 15.33
N ILE A 74 5.11 2.68 14.23
CA ILE A 74 6.19 2.73 13.23
C ILE A 74 6.53 4.20 12.95
N PRO A 75 7.41 4.82 13.77
CA PRO A 75 7.70 6.26 13.70
C PRO A 75 8.21 6.74 12.34
N THR A 76 9.09 5.95 11.74
CA THR A 76 9.72 6.23 10.44
C THR A 76 9.54 5.04 9.54
N ALA A 77 9.26 5.29 8.26
CA ALA A 77 9.18 4.23 7.27
C ALA A 77 10.49 3.43 7.32
N PRO A 78 10.43 2.08 7.42
CA PRO A 78 11.62 1.26 7.33
C PRO A 78 12.27 1.45 5.95
N ASP A 79 13.52 1.06 5.80
CA ASP A 79 14.23 1.12 4.52
C ASP A 79 13.77 -0.01 3.58
N ALA A 80 13.33 0.33 2.37
CA ALA A 80 12.81 -0.63 1.37
C ALA A 80 13.80 -1.72 1.00
N SER A 81 15.09 -1.37 1.01
CA SER A 81 16.14 -2.31 0.69
C SER A 81 16.39 -3.36 1.77
N LYS A 82 15.90 -3.14 3.00
CA LYS A 82 16.23 -3.95 4.19
C LYS A 82 15.12 -4.87 4.67
N LEU A 83 13.92 -4.76 4.08
CA LEU A 83 12.81 -5.64 4.41
C LEU A 83 12.57 -6.68 3.31
N PRO A 84 12.36 -7.95 3.68
CA PRO A 84 12.08 -8.98 2.70
C PRO A 84 10.73 -8.73 2.01
N THR A 85 10.64 -9.06 0.72
CA THR A 85 9.39 -8.92 -0.07
C THR A 85 8.43 -10.08 0.18
N ILE A 86 7.14 -9.89 -0.13
CA ILE A 86 6.21 -11.02 -0.29
C ILE A 86 6.66 -11.91 -1.45
N ALA A 87 7.30 -11.36 -2.49
CA ALA A 87 7.88 -12.15 -3.57
C ALA A 87 8.99 -13.11 -3.09
N GLU A 88 9.78 -12.72 -2.09
CA GLU A 88 10.84 -13.54 -1.48
C GLU A 88 10.31 -14.54 -0.46
N VAL A 89 9.41 -14.11 0.43
CA VAL A 89 8.95 -14.89 1.58
C VAL A 89 7.71 -15.71 1.26
N GLY A 90 6.91 -15.25 0.30
CA GLY A 90 5.54 -15.69 0.10
C GLY A 90 4.59 -15.13 1.18
N VAL A 91 3.30 -15.40 0.99
CA VAL A 91 2.27 -15.18 2.00
C VAL A 91 1.34 -16.38 2.03
N LEU A 92 1.13 -16.93 3.22
CA LEU A 92 0.17 -18.00 3.41
C LEU A 92 -1.25 -17.41 3.39
N SER A 93 -2.12 -17.96 2.54
CA SER A 93 -3.48 -17.45 2.35
C SER A 93 -4.30 -17.46 3.64
N THR A 94 -4.08 -18.44 4.52
CA THR A 94 -4.76 -18.52 5.83
C THR A 94 -4.32 -17.40 6.78
N THR A 95 -3.10 -16.87 6.65
CA THR A 95 -2.67 -15.67 7.39
C THR A 95 -3.49 -14.47 6.96
N VAL A 96 -3.68 -14.27 5.65
CA VAL A 96 -4.50 -13.18 5.10
C VAL A 96 -5.94 -13.26 5.62
N THR A 97 -6.58 -14.42 5.52
CA THR A 97 -7.97 -14.59 6.00
C THR A 97 -8.09 -14.39 7.51
N THR A 98 -7.07 -14.80 8.27
CA THR A 98 -7.04 -14.62 9.72
C THR A 98 -6.93 -13.13 10.08
N ILE A 99 -6.00 -12.40 9.45
CA ILE A 99 -5.85 -10.96 9.69
C ILE A 99 -7.08 -10.18 9.24
N ALA A 100 -7.64 -10.48 8.07
CA ALA A 100 -8.88 -9.85 7.62
C ALA A 100 -10.03 -10.06 8.61
N SER A 101 -10.18 -11.27 9.15
CA SER A 101 -11.19 -11.58 10.17
C SER A 101 -10.99 -10.78 11.46
N GLN A 102 -9.74 -10.63 11.91
CA GLN A 102 -9.41 -9.80 13.07
C GLN A 102 -9.68 -8.31 12.79
N GLN A 103 -9.34 -7.81 11.60
CA GLN A 103 -9.62 -6.43 11.22
C GLN A 103 -11.12 -6.14 11.25
N VAL A 104 -11.94 -7.02 10.66
CA VAL A 104 -13.41 -6.90 10.65
C VAL A 104 -13.96 -6.91 12.08
N THR A 105 -13.45 -7.79 12.94
CA THR A 105 -13.88 -7.85 14.34
C THR A 105 -13.61 -6.53 15.07
N LEU A 106 -12.43 -5.92 14.85
CA LEU A 106 -12.09 -4.64 15.45
C LEU A 106 -12.88 -3.47 14.86
N ALA A 107 -13.19 -3.52 13.56
CA ALA A 107 -14.06 -2.54 12.92
C ALA A 107 -15.48 -2.57 13.51
N LEU A 108 -16.07 -3.76 13.63
CA LEU A 108 -17.38 -3.94 14.25
C LEU A 108 -17.38 -3.44 15.71
N ARG A 109 -16.32 -3.74 16.46
CA ARG A 109 -16.14 -3.25 17.83
C ARG A 109 -16.12 -1.72 17.89
N ALA A 110 -15.34 -1.07 17.03
CA ALA A 110 -15.23 0.39 16.99
C ALA A 110 -16.55 1.07 16.55
N LEU A 111 -17.30 0.45 15.64
CA LEU A 111 -18.59 0.99 15.16
C LEU A 111 -19.71 0.82 16.20
N VAL A 112 -19.74 -0.30 16.93
CA VAL A 112 -20.78 -0.61 17.93
C VAL A 112 -20.50 0.09 19.27
N ASN A 113 -19.23 0.26 19.62
CA ASN A 113 -18.81 0.90 20.86
C ASN A 113 -17.63 1.86 20.62
N PRO A 114 -17.90 3.09 20.17
CA PRO A 114 -16.86 4.09 19.88
C PRO A 114 -16.00 4.47 21.08
N ASP A 115 -16.50 4.27 22.31
CA ASP A 115 -15.77 4.56 23.54
C ASP A 115 -14.78 3.43 23.91
N ASP A 116 -14.84 2.28 23.22
CA ASP A 116 -13.96 1.14 23.48
C ASP A 116 -12.62 1.27 22.72
N GLN A 117 -11.67 1.90 23.41
CA GLN A 117 -10.36 2.27 22.88
C GLN A 117 -9.33 1.16 23.07
N ASP A 118 -9.30 0.23 22.11
CA ASP A 118 -8.33 -0.86 22.10
C ASP A 118 -6.93 -0.43 21.65
N CYS A 119 -6.19 0.23 22.53
CA CYS A 119 -4.84 0.72 22.25
C CYS A 119 -3.79 -0.40 22.28
N ALA A 120 -3.92 -1.41 21.41
CA ALA A 120 -2.97 -2.52 21.31
C ALA A 120 -2.80 -3.01 19.88
N VAL A 121 -1.55 -3.35 19.55
CA VAL A 121 -1.22 -4.10 18.34
C VAL A 121 -1.31 -5.60 18.64
N ARG A 122 -1.89 -6.36 17.71
CA ARG A 122 -1.89 -7.82 17.77
C ARG A 122 -0.95 -8.35 16.71
N VAL A 123 -0.06 -9.24 17.11
CA VAL A 123 0.81 -10.01 16.21
C VAL A 123 0.36 -11.46 16.28
N LEU A 124 0.08 -12.04 15.12
CA LEU A 124 -0.40 -13.41 14.97
C LEU A 124 0.56 -14.18 14.08
N ASP A 125 0.91 -15.39 14.49
CA ASP A 125 1.56 -16.38 13.63
C ASP A 125 0.61 -17.57 13.50
N VAL A 126 0.13 -17.82 12.29
CA VAL A 126 -0.86 -18.90 12.07
C VAL A 126 -0.21 -20.29 12.06
N TRP A 127 1.10 -20.38 11.84
CA TRP A 127 1.83 -21.64 11.79
C TRP A 127 2.28 -22.06 13.18
N ALA A 128 2.88 -21.13 13.93
CA ALA A 128 3.25 -21.35 15.32
C ALA A 128 2.03 -21.32 16.27
N GLY A 129 0.90 -20.79 15.81
CA GLY A 129 -0.38 -20.81 16.53
C GLY A 129 -0.45 -19.85 17.71
N PHE A 130 0.35 -18.77 17.71
CA PHE A 130 0.32 -17.78 18.78
C PHE A 130 -0.33 -16.46 18.36
N LEU A 131 -0.96 -15.81 19.35
CA LEU A 131 -1.43 -14.44 19.26
C LEU A 131 -0.85 -13.66 20.43
N ARG A 132 -0.16 -12.56 20.13
CA ARG A 132 0.37 -11.64 21.12
C ARG A 132 -0.35 -10.31 20.99
N ARG A 133 -1.03 -9.89 22.06
CA ARG A 133 -1.57 -8.53 22.20
C ARG A 133 -0.56 -7.68 22.97
N ILE A 134 -0.05 -6.64 22.32
CA ILE A 134 0.96 -5.75 22.88
C ILE A 134 0.30 -4.38 23.06
N PRO A 135 0.07 -3.93 24.31
CA PRO A 135 -0.44 -2.59 24.57
C PRO A 135 0.51 -1.53 24.01
N LEU A 136 -0.04 -0.56 23.30
CA LEU A 136 0.69 0.55 22.73
C LEU A 136 0.21 1.85 23.36
N ARG A 137 1.14 2.76 23.63
CA ARG A 137 0.83 4.08 24.19
C ARG A 137 1.00 5.14 23.13
N ARG A 138 0.13 6.15 23.16
CA ARG A 138 0.30 7.38 22.38
C ARG A 138 1.62 8.03 22.79
N ASN A 139 2.46 8.33 21.81
CA ASN A 139 3.65 9.15 22.03
C ASN A 139 3.21 10.63 22.00
N PRO A 140 3.41 11.41 23.09
CA PRO A 140 3.09 12.84 23.11
C PRO A 140 3.86 13.63 22.04
N ASP A 141 5.09 13.22 21.75
CA ASP A 141 5.97 13.86 20.75
C ASP A 141 5.80 13.24 19.35
N CYS A 142 4.68 12.55 19.09
CA CYS A 142 4.40 12.01 17.77
C CYS A 142 4.11 13.16 16.79
N PRO A 143 4.80 13.27 15.64
CA PRO A 143 4.55 14.35 14.68
C PRO A 143 3.08 14.35 14.20
N CYS A 144 2.50 13.17 13.97
CA CYS A 144 1.12 13.06 13.48
C CYS A 144 0.08 13.28 14.59
N CYS A 145 -0.07 12.35 15.55
CA CYS A 145 -1.14 12.51 16.54
C CYS A 145 -0.81 13.46 17.68
N GLY A 146 0.46 13.76 17.98
CA GLY A 146 0.88 14.70 19.01
C GLY A 146 0.89 16.14 18.51
N HIS A 147 1.69 16.40 17.47
CA HIS A 147 1.89 17.74 16.92
C HIS A 147 0.95 18.11 15.77
N ARG A 148 0.15 17.16 15.28
CA ARG A 148 -0.79 17.36 14.15
C ARG A 148 -0.11 17.81 12.86
N GLU A 149 1.09 17.29 12.61
CA GLU A 149 1.83 17.45 11.38
C GLU A 149 1.49 16.31 10.41
N PHE A 150 1.06 16.68 9.20
CA PHE A 150 0.57 15.74 8.19
C PHE A 150 1.38 15.81 6.89
N PRO A 151 2.69 15.45 6.91
CA PRO A 151 3.55 15.64 5.75
C PRO A 151 3.10 14.86 4.51
N PHE A 152 2.45 13.69 4.67
CA PHE A 152 1.97 12.91 3.53
C PHE A 152 0.72 13.50 2.90
N LEU A 153 0.04 14.42 3.60
CA LEU A 153 -1.08 15.19 3.04
C LEU A 153 -0.66 16.51 2.37
N ALA A 154 0.56 16.98 2.67
CA ALA A 154 1.11 18.25 2.21
C ALA A 154 2.14 18.08 1.08
N GLY A 155 2.56 16.85 0.79
CA GLY A 155 3.52 16.56 -0.26
C GLY A 155 3.03 17.01 -1.65
N PRO A 156 3.95 17.22 -2.60
CA PRO A 156 3.56 17.36 -4.00
C PRO A 156 2.70 16.15 -4.40
N ALA A 157 1.91 16.28 -5.46
CA ALA A 157 1.17 15.16 -6.05
C ALA A 157 2.03 13.90 -6.01
N ALA A 158 1.44 12.80 -5.52
CA ALA A 158 2.13 11.56 -5.18
C ALA A 158 3.35 11.33 -6.09
N PRO A 159 4.52 10.94 -5.54
CA PRO A 159 5.74 10.79 -6.32
C PRO A 159 5.44 10.05 -7.63
N ASP A 160 6.15 10.41 -8.71
CA ASP A 160 5.98 9.81 -10.06
C ASP A 160 6.00 8.28 -10.04
N PHE A 161 6.49 7.68 -8.96
CA PHE A 161 6.48 6.26 -8.70
C PHE A 161 6.19 5.91 -7.23
N THR A 162 5.68 4.70 -7.02
CA THR A 162 5.54 4.01 -5.73
C THR A 162 6.35 2.73 -5.76
N ILE A 163 7.20 2.50 -4.76
CA ILE A 163 7.87 1.20 -4.58
C ILE A 163 6.85 0.22 -3.97
N MET A 164 6.58 -0.88 -4.66
CA MET A 164 5.67 -1.95 -4.23
C MET A 164 6.45 -2.95 -3.38
N TRP A 165 6.53 -2.67 -2.08
CA TRP A 165 7.33 -3.41 -1.08
C TRP A 165 7.07 -4.91 -1.10
N ALA A 166 5.81 -5.31 -1.32
CA ALA A 166 5.40 -6.69 -1.43
C ALA A 166 5.87 -7.40 -2.70
N ARG A 167 6.01 -6.69 -3.83
CA ARG A 167 6.08 -7.30 -5.17
C ARG A 167 7.44 -7.21 -5.86
N ASN A 168 8.50 -6.79 -5.16
CA ASN A 168 9.80 -6.43 -5.77
C ASN A 168 9.61 -5.62 -7.06
N ALA A 169 8.81 -4.55 -6.99
CA ALA A 169 8.37 -3.83 -8.16
C ALA A 169 8.28 -2.33 -7.91
N VAL A 170 8.32 -1.55 -8.98
CA VAL A 170 8.09 -0.10 -8.99
C VAL A 170 6.88 0.19 -9.86
N MET A 171 5.93 0.94 -9.34
CA MET A 171 4.75 1.42 -10.07
C MET A 171 4.93 2.89 -10.40
N PHE A 172 4.97 3.27 -11.67
CA PHE A 172 4.90 4.66 -12.11
C PHE A 172 3.46 5.13 -12.27
N HIS A 173 3.18 6.37 -11.87
CA HIS A 173 1.87 7.03 -12.01
C HIS A 173 1.90 8.01 -13.18
N LEU A 174 2.16 7.50 -14.37
CA LEU A 174 2.24 8.32 -15.58
C LEU A 174 0.83 8.74 -15.98
N ARG A 175 0.62 10.03 -16.29
CA ARG A 175 -0.66 10.58 -16.79
C ARG A 175 -0.53 10.93 -18.27
N PRO A 176 -0.39 9.95 -19.19
CA PRO A 176 -0.27 10.21 -20.61
C PRO A 176 -1.57 10.78 -21.18
N ASP A 177 -1.46 11.54 -22.27
CA ASP A 177 -2.61 11.79 -23.13
C ASP A 177 -3.03 10.52 -23.90
N ALA A 178 -4.21 10.57 -24.53
CA ALA A 178 -4.75 9.42 -25.24
C ALA A 178 -3.83 8.95 -26.39
N ALA A 179 -3.15 9.87 -27.08
CA ALA A 179 -2.27 9.52 -28.18
C ALA A 179 -1.02 8.77 -27.70
N THR A 180 -0.43 9.24 -26.59
CA THR A 180 0.73 8.66 -25.93
C THR A 180 0.39 7.29 -25.35
N HIS A 181 -0.77 7.14 -24.71
CA HIS A 181 -1.23 5.85 -24.20
C HIS A 181 -1.39 4.82 -25.32
N VAL A 182 -2.01 5.21 -26.44
CA VAL A 182 -2.13 4.35 -27.63
C VAL A 182 -0.76 3.99 -28.21
N ALA A 183 0.20 4.91 -28.23
CA ALA A 183 1.56 4.60 -28.68
C ALA A 183 2.24 3.55 -27.78
N TRP A 184 2.12 3.67 -26.46
CA TRP A 184 2.70 2.73 -25.50
C TRP A 184 2.09 1.33 -25.59
N THR A 185 0.76 1.24 -25.72
CA THR A 185 0.08 -0.06 -25.90
C THR A 185 0.56 -0.77 -27.17
N ARG A 186 0.77 -0.04 -28.27
CA ARG A 186 1.33 -0.61 -29.50
C ARG A 186 2.76 -1.08 -29.33
N ALA A 187 3.59 -0.33 -28.61
CA ALA A 187 4.98 -0.71 -28.35
C ALA A 187 5.06 -2.01 -27.53
N ILE A 188 4.23 -2.14 -26.49
CA ILE A 188 4.12 -3.39 -25.70
C ILE A 188 3.75 -4.57 -26.60
N LEU A 189 2.75 -4.42 -27.47
CA LEU A 189 2.33 -5.49 -28.38
C LEU A 189 3.40 -5.83 -29.43
N ALA A 190 4.13 -4.83 -29.94
CA ALA A 190 5.22 -5.02 -30.88
C ALA A 190 6.42 -5.76 -30.24
N ALA A 191 6.65 -5.54 -28.95
CA ALA A 191 7.66 -6.26 -28.16
C ALA A 191 7.25 -7.70 -27.78
N GLY A 192 6.14 -8.22 -28.33
CA GLY A 192 5.63 -9.56 -28.05
C GLY A 192 4.77 -9.65 -26.79
N GLY A 193 4.31 -8.51 -26.27
CA GLY A 193 3.37 -8.43 -25.16
C GLY A 193 1.95 -8.90 -25.52
N SER A 194 1.11 -8.99 -24.50
CA SER A 194 -0.29 -9.41 -24.58
C SER A 194 -1.22 -8.42 -23.88
N HIS A 195 -2.52 -8.56 -24.12
CA HIS A 195 -3.58 -7.81 -23.43
C HIS A 195 -4.44 -8.84 -22.67
N PRO A 196 -3.99 -9.27 -21.47
CA PRO A 196 -4.62 -10.38 -20.78
C PRO A 196 -6.03 -10.06 -20.25
N ASN A 197 -6.32 -8.78 -19.99
CA ASN A 197 -7.59 -8.32 -19.44
C ASN A 197 -7.92 -6.92 -19.98
N ASP A 198 -9.21 -6.56 -19.93
CA ASP A 198 -9.67 -5.22 -20.27
C ASP A 198 -8.90 -4.16 -19.46
N GLY A 199 -8.14 -3.34 -20.20
CA GLY A 199 -7.35 -2.25 -19.65
C GLY A 199 -5.98 -2.59 -19.05
N VAL A 200 -5.42 -3.78 -19.30
CA VAL A 200 -4.03 -4.11 -18.90
C VAL A 200 -3.25 -4.67 -20.08
N TRP A 201 -2.13 -4.05 -20.43
CA TRP A 201 -1.17 -4.53 -21.42
C TRP A 201 0.10 -4.98 -20.72
N GLU A 202 0.61 -6.16 -21.07
CA GLU A 202 1.73 -6.79 -20.36
C GLU A 202 2.78 -7.29 -21.35
N VAL A 203 4.06 -7.07 -21.06
CA VAL A 203 5.17 -7.71 -21.76
C VAL A 203 6.18 -8.25 -20.75
N THR A 204 6.69 -9.45 -21.03
CA THR A 204 7.80 -10.03 -20.28
C THR A 204 9.05 -9.91 -21.13
N ALA A 205 10.01 -9.13 -20.64
CA ALA A 205 11.30 -8.98 -21.27
C ALA A 205 12.31 -9.96 -20.65
N PRO A 206 13.24 -10.50 -21.45
CA PRO A 206 14.29 -11.38 -20.95
C PRO A 206 15.19 -10.63 -19.96
N GLY A 207 15.67 -11.35 -18.95
CA GLY A 207 16.66 -10.84 -18.01
C GLY A 207 18.04 -10.64 -18.64
N ASP A 208 18.96 -10.06 -17.87
CA ASP A 208 20.35 -9.91 -18.26
C ASP A 208 21.27 -10.78 -17.39
N ALA A 209 22.59 -10.61 -17.52
CA ALA A 209 23.58 -11.38 -16.78
C ALA A 209 23.46 -11.26 -15.24
N GLN A 210 22.73 -10.27 -14.73
CA GLN A 210 22.53 -10.03 -13.31
C GLN A 210 21.07 -10.19 -12.86
N ARG A 211 20.11 -10.40 -13.78
CA ARG A 211 18.66 -10.31 -13.48
C ARG A 211 17.83 -11.40 -14.14
N GLY A 212 16.70 -11.72 -13.52
CA GLY A 212 15.71 -12.63 -14.08
C GLY A 212 14.88 -11.97 -15.18
N PRO A 213 14.00 -12.75 -15.85
CA PRO A 213 12.97 -12.16 -16.69
C PRO A 213 12.08 -11.24 -15.85
N HIS A 214 11.72 -10.09 -16.42
CA HIS A 214 10.93 -9.09 -15.73
C HIS A 214 9.70 -8.74 -16.56
N THR A 215 8.66 -8.30 -15.88
CA THR A 215 7.35 -8.05 -16.45
C THR A 215 7.00 -6.59 -16.30
N ILE A 216 6.52 -6.01 -17.39
CA ILE A 216 6.07 -4.63 -17.47
C ILE A 216 4.58 -4.65 -17.79
N MET A 217 3.77 -4.01 -16.94
CA MET A 217 2.33 -3.87 -17.14
C MET A 217 1.95 -2.40 -17.27
N LEU A 218 1.26 -2.05 -18.35
CA LEU A 218 0.61 -0.75 -18.55
C LEU A 218 -0.89 -0.87 -18.27
N PHE A 219 -1.40 0.00 -17.42
CA PHE A 219 -2.83 0.08 -17.09
C PHE A 219 -3.54 1.13 -17.97
N ALA A 220 -4.85 0.98 -18.14
CA ALA A 220 -5.69 1.91 -18.92
C ALA A 220 -5.69 3.35 -18.36
N ASP A 221 -5.43 3.50 -17.07
CA ASP A 221 -5.31 4.80 -16.39
C ASP A 221 -3.92 5.44 -16.50
N GLY A 222 -3.00 4.80 -17.24
CA GLY A 222 -1.65 5.31 -17.52
C GLY A 222 -0.59 4.83 -16.54
N ARG A 223 -0.96 4.10 -15.47
CA ARG A 223 0.03 3.53 -14.56
C ARG A 223 0.90 2.49 -15.26
N VAL A 224 2.16 2.37 -14.84
CA VAL A 224 3.10 1.37 -15.35
C VAL A 224 3.75 0.63 -14.19
N LEU A 225 3.54 -0.68 -14.09
CA LEU A 225 4.23 -1.54 -13.12
C LEU A 225 5.43 -2.21 -13.77
N VAL A 226 6.59 -2.12 -13.16
CA VAL A 226 7.82 -2.81 -13.56
C VAL A 226 8.25 -3.74 -12.43
N THR A 227 8.32 -5.03 -12.69
CA THR A 227 8.76 -6.04 -11.71
C THR A 227 10.27 -6.28 -11.73
N ASP A 228 10.76 -7.04 -10.76
CA ASP A 228 12.17 -7.44 -10.58
C ASP A 228 13.14 -6.29 -10.24
N THR A 229 12.62 -5.20 -9.65
CA THR A 229 13.44 -4.08 -9.15
C THR A 229 12.69 -3.25 -8.11
N ARG A 230 13.44 -2.68 -7.16
CA ARG A 230 13.00 -1.62 -6.23
C ARG A 230 13.67 -0.28 -6.52
N ASP A 231 14.58 -0.23 -7.51
CA ASP A 231 15.27 0.97 -7.97
C ASP A 231 14.41 1.68 -9.04
N PRO A 232 13.89 2.89 -8.76
CA PRO A 232 13.06 3.65 -9.68
C PRO A 232 13.78 4.06 -10.98
N ASP A 233 15.08 4.35 -10.92
CA ASP A 233 15.84 4.77 -12.10
C ASP A 233 16.06 3.58 -13.03
N LEU A 234 16.38 2.41 -12.44
CA LEU A 234 16.46 1.17 -13.19
C LEU A 234 15.10 0.78 -13.79
N ALA A 235 14.03 0.85 -13.00
CA ALA A 235 12.67 0.56 -13.48
C ALA A 235 12.27 1.48 -14.65
N ARG A 236 12.64 2.77 -14.59
CA ARG A 236 12.40 3.73 -15.66
C ARG A 236 13.17 3.37 -16.92
N SER A 237 14.43 2.95 -16.79
CA SER A 237 15.24 2.50 -17.92
C SER A 237 14.63 1.27 -18.62
N MET A 238 14.12 0.30 -17.85
CA MET A 238 13.46 -0.90 -18.36
C MET A 238 12.17 -0.56 -19.10
N TRP A 239 11.37 0.35 -18.55
CA TRP A 239 10.17 0.85 -19.22
C TRP A 239 10.49 1.50 -20.57
N LEU A 240 11.49 2.39 -20.60
CA LEU A 240 11.89 3.09 -21.83
C LEU A 240 12.41 2.14 -22.92
N GLN A 241 13.06 1.03 -22.56
CA GLN A 241 13.54 0.02 -23.50
C GLN A 241 12.40 -0.70 -24.25
N VAL A 242 11.23 -0.84 -23.63
CA VAL A 242 10.04 -1.42 -24.29
C VAL A 242 9.41 -0.45 -25.29
N LEU A 243 9.62 0.86 -25.10
CA LEU A 243 9.04 1.89 -25.94
C LEU A 243 9.85 2.21 -27.21
N THR A 244 11.09 1.73 -27.30
CA THR A 244 12.01 1.91 -28.44
C THR A 244 11.95 0.73 -29.39
#